data_AF-A0A3R7RAV1-F1
#
_entry.id   AF-A0A3R7RAV1-F1
#
_cell.length_a   1.000
_cell.length_b   1.000
_cell.length_c   1.000
_cell.angle_alpha   90.00
_cell.angle_beta   90.00
_cell.angle_gamma   90.00
#
_symmetry.space_group_name_H-M   'P 1'
#
loop_
_entity.id
_entity.type
_entity.pdbx_description
1 polymer ?
#
loop_
_entity_poly.entity_id
_entity_poly.type
_entity_poly.pdbx_seq_one_letter_code
_entity_poly.pdbx_strand_id
1 'polypeptide(L)'
;MPVAALSALGAGAICAAALAWTNPSREDYQDHAGEQLVDYATRELCGEKGLPMLLKLWIRDCPELIASQQQVLADLSGRFTTRWNFAIGSVYITRIGGQELLPGLRIPKAEVITLAVAGQFVPLRSETSAGGSE
;
A
#
# COMPACT_ATOMS: atom_id res chain seq x y z
N MET A 1 47.49 5.61 -14.51
CA MET A 1 46.02 5.55 -14.60
C MET A 1 45.42 5.08 -13.25
N PRO A 2 45.25 5.93 -12.23
CA PRO A 2 44.44 5.55 -11.05
C PRO A 2 43.31 6.55 -10.71
N VAL A 3 43.32 7.76 -11.27
CA VAL A 3 42.38 8.83 -10.87
C VAL A 3 40.94 8.59 -11.37
N ALA A 4 40.76 7.90 -12.50
CA ALA A 4 39.43 7.60 -13.05
C ALA A 4 38.66 6.52 -12.26
N ALA A 5 39.35 5.63 -11.54
CA ALA A 5 38.69 4.61 -10.71
C ALA A 5 38.20 5.19 -9.37
N LEU A 6 38.91 6.18 -8.81
CA LEU A 6 38.53 6.85 -7.57
C LEU A 6 37.29 7.73 -7.73
N SER A 7 37.12 8.36 -8.90
CA SER A 7 35.94 9.19 -9.19
C SER A 7 34.66 8.38 -9.44
N ALA A 8 34.76 7.18 -10.01
CA ALA A 8 33.61 6.29 -10.18
C ALA A 8 33.06 5.75 -8.85
N LEU A 9 33.94 5.45 -7.89
CA LEU A 9 33.56 5.05 -6.52
C LEU A 9 32.89 6.20 -5.76
N GLY A 10 33.40 7.43 -5.92
CA GLY A 10 32.81 8.63 -5.30
C GLY A 10 31.42 8.97 -5.84
N ALA A 11 31.25 8.96 -7.17
CA ALA A 11 29.95 9.26 -7.79
C ALA A 11 28.88 8.20 -7.43
N GLY A 12 29.24 6.91 -7.43
CA GLY A 12 28.34 5.84 -7.01
C GLY A 12 27.89 5.96 -5.55
N ALA A 13 28.81 6.31 -4.65
CA ALA A 13 28.50 6.51 -3.23
C ALA A 13 27.58 7.71 -3.00
N ILE A 14 27.79 8.82 -3.71
CA ILE A 14 26.93 10.01 -3.63
C ILE A 14 25.52 9.69 -4.13
N CYS A 15 25.40 9.00 -5.27
CA CYS A 15 24.09 8.59 -5.80
C CYS A 15 23.35 7.64 -4.86
N ALA A 16 24.05 6.66 -4.27
CA ALA A 16 23.46 5.74 -3.30
C ALA A 16 22.98 6.46 -2.03
N ALA A 17 23.76 7.44 -1.53
CA ALA A 17 23.38 8.25 -0.37
C ALA A 17 22.15 9.12 -0.67
N ALA A 18 22.08 9.73 -1.86
CA ALA A 18 20.91 10.49 -2.28
C ALA A 18 19.66 9.61 -2.39
N LEU A 19 19.78 8.41 -2.97
CA LEU A 19 18.67 7.46 -3.05
C LEU A 19 18.23 6.97 -1.68
N ALA A 20 19.18 6.67 -0.77
CA ALA A 20 18.88 6.28 0.60
C ALA A 20 18.17 7.40 1.38
N TRP A 21 18.56 8.67 1.16
CA TRP A 21 17.89 9.82 1.77
C TRP A 21 16.47 10.00 1.23
N THR A 22 16.28 9.90 -0.08
CA THR A 22 14.95 10.01 -0.71
C THR A 22 14.10 8.75 -0.57
N ASN A 23 14.60 7.72 0.11
CA ASN A 23 13.87 6.48 0.31
C ASN A 23 12.75 6.70 1.33
N PRO A 24 11.48 6.56 0.95
CA PRO A 24 10.37 6.91 1.82
C PRO A 24 10.33 6.04 3.08
N SER A 25 9.78 6.61 4.14
CA SER A 25 9.64 5.98 5.44
C SER A 25 8.51 4.93 5.44
N ARG A 26 8.28 4.28 6.59
CA ARG A 26 7.12 3.39 6.74
C ARG A 26 5.83 4.20 6.86
N GLU A 27 5.91 5.36 7.50
CA GLU A 27 4.81 6.30 7.69
C GLU A 27 4.37 6.87 6.34
N ASP A 28 5.32 7.29 5.50
CA ASP A 28 5.05 7.76 4.13
C ASP A 28 4.30 6.71 3.29
N TYR A 29 4.62 5.42 3.47
CA TYR A 29 3.89 4.34 2.82
C TYR A 29 2.49 4.14 3.41
N GLN A 30 2.33 4.24 4.73
CA GLN A 30 1.03 4.10 5.39
C GLN A 30 0.07 5.21 4.94
N ASP A 31 0.56 6.45 4.84
CA ASP A 31 -0.22 7.57 4.34
C ASP A 31 -0.63 7.35 2.87
N HIS A 32 0.32 6.98 2.01
CA HIS A 32 0.05 6.66 0.61
C HIS A 32 -0.96 5.50 0.47
N ALA A 33 -0.77 4.41 1.21
CA ALA A 33 -1.69 3.28 1.17
C ALA A 33 -3.07 3.63 1.76
N GLY A 34 -3.12 4.48 2.78
CA GLY A 34 -4.35 5.01 3.35
C GLY A 34 -5.15 5.84 2.34
N GLU A 35 -4.49 6.73 1.59
CA GLU A 35 -5.12 7.49 0.50
C GLU A 35 -5.70 6.57 -0.58
N GLN A 36 -4.93 5.56 -1.00
CA GLN A 36 -5.39 4.58 -1.99
C GLN A 36 -6.58 3.76 -1.49
N LEU A 37 -6.61 3.43 -0.19
CA LEU A 37 -7.74 2.75 0.43
C LEU A 37 -8.98 3.65 0.52
N VAL A 38 -8.82 4.93 0.83
CA VAL A 38 -9.93 5.91 0.80
C VAL A 38 -10.52 6.00 -0.60
N ASP A 39 -9.68 6.14 -1.62
CA ASP A 39 -10.11 6.23 -3.02
C ASP A 39 -10.80 4.93 -3.48
N TYR A 40 -10.22 3.77 -3.18
CA TYR A 40 -10.82 2.47 -3.48
C TYR A 40 -12.16 2.27 -2.75
N ALA A 41 -12.21 2.49 -1.43
CA ALA A 41 -13.42 2.33 -0.64
C ALA A 41 -14.52 3.32 -1.06
N THR A 42 -14.15 4.55 -1.42
CA THR A 42 -15.11 5.54 -1.93
C THR A 42 -15.72 5.08 -3.25
N ARG A 43 -14.91 4.59 -4.20
CA ARG A 43 -15.43 4.07 -5.47
C ARG A 43 -16.33 2.85 -5.28
N GLU A 44 -15.90 1.90 -4.45
CA GLU A 44 -16.61 0.63 -4.28
C GLU A 44 -17.87 0.78 -3.43
N LEU A 45 -17.78 1.50 -2.30
CA LEU A 45 -18.88 1.61 -1.33
C LEU A 45 -19.81 2.78 -1.67
N CYS A 46 -19.27 3.96 -2.00
CA CYS A 46 -20.09 5.14 -2.28
C CYS A 46 -20.59 5.20 -3.74
N GLY A 47 -20.13 4.29 -4.60
CA GLY A 47 -20.58 4.19 -5.98
C GLY A 47 -22.07 3.82 -6.14
N GLU A 48 -22.54 3.82 -7.39
CA GLU A 48 -23.93 3.49 -7.77
C GLU A 48 -24.42 2.17 -7.15
N LYS A 49 -23.57 1.14 -7.14
CA LYS A 49 -23.88 -0.22 -6.70
C LYS A 49 -23.38 -0.61 -5.30
N GLY A 50 -22.62 0.26 -4.63
CA GLY A 50 -21.95 -0.07 -3.37
C GLY A 50 -22.87 -0.08 -2.16
N LEU A 51 -23.62 1.02 -1.97
CA LEU A 51 -24.51 1.21 -0.82
C LEU A 51 -25.98 1.01 -1.19
N PRO A 52 -26.76 0.28 -0.37
CA PRO A 52 -28.21 0.22 -0.50
C PRO A 52 -28.84 1.62 -0.43
N MET A 53 -29.93 1.83 -1.17
CA MET A 53 -30.63 3.14 -1.26
C MET A 53 -30.98 3.74 0.11
N LEU A 54 -31.37 2.91 1.09
CA LEU A 54 -31.68 3.37 2.46
C LEU A 54 -30.45 3.93 3.18
N LEU A 55 -29.28 3.31 3.00
CA LEU A 55 -28.06 3.74 3.67
C LEU A 55 -27.52 5.05 3.07
N LYS A 56 -27.72 5.25 1.76
CA LYS A 56 -27.44 6.54 1.07
C LYS A 56 -28.30 7.70 1.61
N LEU A 57 -29.49 7.42 2.13
CA LEU A 57 -30.34 8.46 2.75
C LEU A 57 -29.85 8.88 4.14
N TRP A 58 -29.21 7.95 4.86
CA TRP A 58 -28.74 8.15 6.23
C TRP A 58 -27.32 8.74 6.26
N ILE A 59 -26.46 8.31 5.33
CA ILE A 59 -25.10 8.81 5.15
C ILE A 59 -25.14 9.94 4.12
N ARG A 60 -25.16 11.20 4.60
CA ARG A 60 -25.25 12.39 3.74
C ARG A 60 -24.05 12.56 2.80
N ASP A 61 -22.84 12.33 3.33
CA ASP A 61 -21.57 12.42 2.57
C ASP A 61 -20.70 11.20 2.83
N CYS A 62 -20.99 10.11 2.11
CA CYS A 62 -20.21 8.87 2.19
C CYS A 62 -18.72 9.08 1.87
N PRO A 63 -18.33 9.84 0.82
CA PRO A 63 -16.92 10.10 0.53
C PRO A 63 -16.20 10.80 1.68
N GLU A 64 -16.84 11.81 2.27
CA GLU A 64 -16.24 12.58 3.38
C GLU A 64 -16.11 11.75 4.65
N LEU A 65 -17.08 10.87 4.92
CA LEU A 65 -17.00 9.91 6.01
C LEU A 65 -15.79 8.98 5.83
N ILE A 66 -15.58 8.42 4.63
CA ILE A 66 -14.43 7.54 4.38
C ILE A 66 -13.12 8.32 4.47
N ALA A 67 -13.06 9.53 3.89
CA ALA A 67 -11.89 10.40 3.95
C ALA A 67 -11.52 10.77 5.40
N SER A 68 -12.51 11.02 6.27
CA SER A 68 -12.27 11.28 7.69
C SER A 68 -11.59 10.12 8.42
N GLN A 69 -11.67 8.91 7.87
CA GLN A 69 -11.07 7.69 8.42
C GLN A 69 -9.74 7.33 7.75
N GLN A 70 -9.13 8.24 6.96
CA GLN A 70 -7.86 8.00 6.30
C GLN A 70 -6.78 7.49 7.27
N GLN A 71 -6.64 8.09 8.46
CA GLN A 71 -5.64 7.65 9.43
C GLN A 71 -5.87 6.22 9.93
N VAL A 72 -7.14 5.82 10.10
CA VAL A 72 -7.49 4.45 10.47
C VAL A 72 -7.14 3.48 9.35
N LEU A 73 -7.41 3.88 8.10
CA LEU A 73 -7.05 3.09 6.92
C LEU A 73 -5.52 3.02 6.71
N ALA A 74 -4.80 4.09 7.02
CA ALA A 74 -3.35 4.14 7.02
C ALA A 74 -2.75 3.20 8.06
N ASP A 75 -3.22 3.23 9.32
CA ASP A 75 -2.80 2.29 10.36
C ASP A 75 -3.12 0.84 9.98
N LEU A 76 -4.33 0.60 9.45
CA LEU A 76 -4.75 -0.71 8.97
C LEU A 76 -3.79 -1.25 7.90
N SER A 77 -3.46 -0.42 6.90
CA SER A 77 -2.47 -0.78 5.88
C SER A 77 -1.12 -1.15 6.50
N GLY A 78 -0.72 -0.42 7.55
CA GLY A 78 0.50 -0.65 8.31
C GLY A 78 0.56 -1.99 9.03
N ARG A 79 -0.56 -2.44 9.59
CA ARG A 79 -0.69 -3.71 10.31
C ARG A 79 -0.58 -4.92 9.39
N PHE A 80 -1.03 -4.78 8.16
CA PHE A 80 -0.99 -5.84 7.15
C PHE A 80 0.22 -5.77 6.21
N THR A 81 1.14 -4.83 6.44
CA THR A 81 2.32 -4.61 5.60
C THR A 81 3.62 -5.00 6.28
N THR A 82 4.43 -5.79 5.58
CA THR A 82 5.83 -6.07 5.93
C THR A 82 6.77 -5.25 5.05
N ARG A 83 7.78 -4.60 5.63
CA ARG A 83 8.78 -3.79 4.93
C ARG A 83 10.14 -4.49 4.88
N TRP A 84 10.75 -4.52 3.71
CA TRP A 84 12.12 -4.98 3.47
C TRP A 84 12.97 -3.81 2.96
N ASN A 85 14.02 -3.45 3.70
CA ASN A 85 14.91 -2.34 3.36
C ASN A 85 16.10 -2.81 2.54
N PHE A 86 16.44 -2.04 1.51
CA PHE A 86 17.63 -2.22 0.67
C PHE A 86 18.37 -0.88 0.56
N ALA A 87 19.63 -0.92 0.11
CA ALA A 87 20.48 0.28 0.04
C ALA A 87 19.89 1.42 -0.82
N ILE A 88 19.10 1.07 -1.85
CA ILE A 88 18.56 2.03 -2.84
C ILE A 88 17.03 2.12 -2.83
N GLY A 89 16.35 1.46 -1.88
CA GLY A 89 14.89 1.39 -1.87
C GLY A 89 14.31 0.47 -0.82
N SER A 90 13.02 0.20 -0.91
CA SER A 90 12.32 -0.70 0.01
C SER A 90 11.22 -1.47 -0.72
N VAL A 91 10.95 -2.70 -0.28
CA VAL A 91 9.82 -3.49 -0.77
C VAL A 91 8.80 -3.61 0.34
N TYR A 92 7.54 -3.29 0.01
CA TYR A 92 6.40 -3.38 0.90
C TYR A 92 5.51 -4.52 0.41
N ILE A 93 5.24 -5.48 1.30
CA ILE A 93 4.38 -6.62 1.01
C ILE A 93 3.16 -6.49 1.91
N THR A 94 2.02 -6.18 1.32
CA THR A 94 0.74 -6.05 2.01
C THR A 94 -0.06 -7.33 1.79
N ARG A 95 -0.44 -8.02 2.88
CA ARG A 95 -1.23 -9.26 2.82
C ARG A 95 -2.56 -9.06 3.51
N ILE A 96 -3.65 -9.29 2.79
CA ILE A 96 -5.02 -9.09 3.26
C ILE A 96 -5.77 -10.43 3.14
N GLY A 97 -6.53 -10.80 4.17
CA GLY A 97 -7.40 -11.98 4.15
C GLY A 97 -6.66 -13.31 4.35
N GLY A 98 -7.30 -14.41 3.93
CA GLY A 98 -6.82 -15.79 4.14
C GLY A 98 -7.20 -16.40 5.50
N GLN A 99 -7.88 -15.63 6.36
CA GLN A 99 -8.44 -16.10 7.62
C GLN A 99 -9.81 -16.76 7.44
N GLU A 100 -10.04 -17.83 8.20
CA GLU A 100 -11.33 -18.52 8.29
C GLU A 100 -12.16 -17.81 9.37
N LEU A 101 -13.17 -17.04 8.96
CA LEU A 101 -13.99 -16.24 9.88
C LEU A 101 -15.17 -17.02 10.45
N LEU A 102 -15.71 -17.96 9.67
CA LEU A 102 -16.79 -18.86 10.05
C LEU A 102 -16.51 -20.23 9.42
N PRO A 103 -17.04 -21.33 9.99
CA PRO A 103 -16.96 -22.65 9.37
C PRO A 103 -17.50 -22.58 7.93
N GLY A 104 -16.66 -22.90 6.95
CA GLY A 104 -17.02 -22.86 5.52
C GLY A 104 -16.94 -21.48 4.86
N LEU A 105 -16.51 -20.42 5.56
CA LEU A 105 -16.32 -19.09 4.97
C LEU A 105 -14.88 -18.59 5.16
N ARG A 106 -14.10 -18.66 4.08
CA ARG A 106 -12.75 -18.10 4.00
C ARG A 106 -12.75 -16.80 3.21
N ILE A 107 -12.14 -15.77 3.78
CA ILE A 107 -11.94 -14.52 3.04
C ILE A 107 -10.84 -14.73 1.99
N PRO A 108 -11.03 -14.28 0.73
CA PRO A 108 -10.02 -14.38 -0.31
C PRO A 108 -8.71 -13.72 0.14
N LYS A 109 -7.60 -14.40 -0.16
CA LYS A 109 -6.27 -13.87 0.14
C LYS A 109 -5.86 -12.95 -1.01
N ALA A 110 -5.53 -11.70 -0.67
CA ALA A 110 -4.93 -10.74 -1.58
C ALA A 110 -3.51 -10.41 -1.10
N GLU A 111 -2.54 -10.43 -2.00
CA GLU A 111 -1.16 -10.06 -1.74
C GLU A 111 -0.72 -9.01 -2.75
N VAL A 112 -0.33 -7.84 -2.23
CA VAL A 112 0.11 -6.69 -3.03
C VAL A 112 1.56 -6.39 -2.69
N ILE A 113 2.40 -6.33 -3.73
CA ILE A 113 3.82 -6.03 -3.61
C ILE A 113 4.07 -4.65 -4.23
N THR A 114 4.57 -3.73 -3.41
CA THR A 114 4.89 -2.35 -3.80
C THR A 114 6.38 -2.09 -3.61
N LEU A 115 7.03 -1.57 -4.65
CA LEU A 115 8.41 -1.12 -4.60
C LEU A 115 8.46 0.38 -4.32
N ALA A 116 9.23 0.77 -3.31
CA ALA A 116 9.62 2.14 -3.08
C ALA A 116 11.05 2.38 -3.58
N VAL A 117 11.20 3.34 -4.49
CA VAL A 117 12.51 3.74 -5.04
C VAL A 117 12.47 5.21 -5.40
N ALA A 118 13.53 5.95 -5.07
CA ALA A 118 13.67 7.38 -5.41
C ALA A 118 12.44 8.24 -5.05
N GLY A 119 11.86 8.01 -3.86
CA GLY A 119 10.69 8.77 -3.38
C GLY A 119 9.36 8.43 -4.08
N GLN A 120 9.27 7.33 -4.82
CA GLN A 120 8.06 6.90 -5.53
C GLN A 120 7.64 5.50 -5.08
N PHE A 121 6.33 5.23 -5.11
CA PHE A 121 5.75 3.91 -4.85
C PHE A 121 5.20 3.31 -6.14
N VAL A 122 5.66 2.12 -6.50
CA VAL A 122 5.27 1.41 -7.74
C VAL A 122 4.71 0.03 -7.39
N PRO A 123 3.41 -0.24 -7.64
CA PRO A 123 2.84 -1.57 -7.45
C PRO A 123 3.40 -2.52 -8.52
N LEU A 124 4.01 -3.63 -8.09
CA LEU A 124 4.65 -4.60 -8.98
C LEU A 124 3.75 -5.81 -9.27
N ARG A 125 3.01 -6.27 -8.26
CA ARG A 125 2.19 -7.49 -8.35
C ARG A 125 1.00 -7.38 -7.41
N SER A 126 -0.15 -7.81 -7.90
CA SER A 126 -1.38 -8.01 -7.13
C SER A 126 -1.89 -9.41 -7.41
N GLU A 127 -1.71 -10.33 -6.47
CA GLU A 127 -2.24 -11.69 -6.56
C GLU A 127 -3.47 -11.82 -5.68
N THR A 128 -4.58 -12.25 -6.28
CA THR A 128 -5.83 -12.55 -5.57
C THR A 128 -6.13 -14.02 -5.76
N SER A 129 -6.06 -14.81 -4.69
CA SER A 129 -6.53 -16.20 -4.72
C SER A 129 -7.99 -16.23 -4.29
N ALA A 130 -8.86 -16.64 -5.21
CA ALA A 130 -10.27 -16.85 -4.89
C ALA A 130 -10.38 -17.94 -3.80
N GLY A 131 -11.06 -17.62 -2.70
CA GLY A 131 -11.43 -18.61 -1.69
C GLY A 131 -12.44 -19.57 -2.29
N GLY A 132 -11.96 -20.67 -2.87
CA GLY A 132 -12.78 -21.72 -3.44
C GLY A 132 -13.39 -22.59 -2.34
N SER A 133 -14.71 -22.73 -2.39
CA SER A 133 -15.50 -23.73 -1.69
C SER A 133 -15.22 -25.11 -2.29
N GLU A 134 -14.83 -26.07 -1.47
CA GLU A 134 -15.17 -27.48 -1.66
C GLU A 134 -16.16 -27.89 -0.58
#